data_AF-A0A9D4XZX8-F1
#
_entry.id   AF-A0A9D4XZX8-F1
#
_cell.length_a   1.000
_cell.length_b   1.000
_cell.length_c   1.000
_cell.angle_alpha   90.00
_cell.angle_beta   90.00
_cell.angle_gamma   90.00
#
_symmetry.space_group_name_H-M   'P 1'
#
loop_
_entity.id
_entity.type
_entity.pdbx_description
1 polymer ?
#
loop_
_entity_poly.entity_id
_entity_poly.type
_entity_poly.pdbx_seq_one_letter_code
_entity_poly.pdbx_strand_id
1 'polypeptide(L)'
;MGSMSEHDRKRRHFSSLSPTPEPAKKLPFLPISEDKKLDIAVLQYQNQKLTQKLETQKLEYATFENKFSQLKERQQSYDSTLAVVKKSWEQLVNDLESRSERTRESNRKAYSRFVSSTDDGSSSTVQDVFLSRLLQTGATESSSSSHFANEMVQHREITSEKAKNILNNILTFINNFRCLKDGFHTALLKKLRGDVSCGQMLSNDMEVESKNLRLTLSELHLKHKSLASVFRIQRDLDAKNKAELKQLKGELESTVSELEENNHKLATLKVEKDAAKGAVLPVLTVGNTNIPNDKIRDKQKDLQDMESSLKELLNRASTRLVELKSLHEERIRLLQQLCDLQNLQKLT
;
A
#
# COMPACT_ATOMS: atom_id res chain seq x y z
N MET A 1 0.71 53.27 -30.36
CA MET A 1 -0.46 52.77 -31.12
C MET A 1 -1.49 52.36 -30.08
N GLY A 2 -2.33 53.26 -29.55
CA GLY A 2 -3.65 53.66 -30.08
C GLY A 2 -4.75 52.84 -29.38
N SER A 3 -5.46 53.39 -28.37
CA SER A 3 -6.87 53.89 -28.43
C SER A 3 -7.92 52.78 -28.70
N MET A 4 -9.08 52.57 -28.07
CA MET A 4 -10.04 53.25 -27.15
C MET A 4 -10.90 52.13 -26.48
N SER A 5 -11.72 52.26 -25.43
CA SER A 5 -12.75 53.24 -25.09
C SER A 5 -13.25 53.04 -23.65
N GLU A 6 -13.58 54.16 -23.00
CA GLU A 6 -14.26 54.33 -21.71
C GLU A 6 -15.75 53.92 -21.71
N HIS A 7 -16.30 53.68 -20.51
CA HIS A 7 -17.56 54.26 -20.00
C HIS A 7 -17.47 54.36 -18.46
N ASP A 8 -17.12 55.52 -17.90
CA ASP A 8 -17.99 56.55 -17.28
C ASP A 8 -19.10 56.07 -16.34
N ARG A 9 -18.97 56.37 -15.03
CA ARG A 9 -19.94 57.16 -14.23
C ARG A 9 -19.43 57.48 -12.80
N LYS A 10 -18.95 58.72 -12.66
CA LYS A 10 -19.18 59.72 -11.57
C LYS A 10 -19.24 59.24 -10.10
N ARG A 11 -18.20 59.57 -9.31
CA ARG A 11 -18.09 60.73 -8.35
C ARG A 11 -19.19 60.82 -7.28
N ARG A 12 -18.79 60.86 -6.00
CA ARG A 12 -18.75 62.06 -5.10
C ARG A 12 -18.15 61.68 -3.73
N HIS A 13 -16.94 62.16 -3.45
CA HIS A 13 -16.55 63.10 -2.39
C HIS A 13 -16.36 62.52 -0.98
N PHE A 14 -15.08 62.31 -0.65
CA PHE A 14 -14.58 62.29 0.72
C PHE A 14 -14.30 63.72 1.17
N SER A 15 -14.81 64.13 2.33
CA SER A 15 -14.23 65.21 3.12
C SER A 15 -14.55 64.99 4.60
N SER A 16 -13.48 65.05 5.38
CA SER A 16 -13.30 64.78 6.80
C SER A 16 -13.79 65.94 7.67
N LEU A 17 -14.36 65.65 8.85
CA LEU A 17 -14.40 66.60 9.99
C LEU A 17 -14.28 65.86 11.33
N SER A 18 -13.36 66.36 12.16
CA SER A 18 -13.00 65.93 13.52
C SER A 18 -14.07 66.30 14.57
N PRO A 19 -14.04 65.72 15.80
CA PRO A 19 -15.05 65.97 16.83
C PRO A 19 -14.66 67.11 17.77
N THR A 20 -15.65 67.89 18.24
CA THR A 20 -15.50 68.77 19.43
C THR A 20 -16.81 68.71 20.25
N PRO A 21 -16.77 68.67 21.59
CA PRO A 21 -17.88 68.23 22.45
C PRO A 21 -18.62 69.41 23.12
N GLU A 22 -19.95 69.37 23.23
CA GLU A 22 -20.75 70.05 24.29
C GLU A 22 -22.28 69.78 24.21
N PRO A 23 -23.12 70.07 25.23
CA PRO A 23 -23.59 69.07 26.19
C PRO A 23 -25.12 68.78 26.17
N ALA A 24 -25.46 67.78 26.99
CA ALA A 24 -26.77 67.22 27.31
C ALA A 24 -28.02 68.11 27.18
N LYS A 25 -29.01 67.62 26.42
CA LYS A 25 -30.44 67.83 26.70
C LYS A 25 -31.11 66.48 26.91
N LYS A 26 -31.47 66.21 28.17
CA LYS A 26 -32.31 65.07 28.58
C LYS A 26 -33.66 65.20 27.86
N LEU A 27 -33.94 64.29 26.92
CA LEU A 27 -35.28 64.06 26.40
C LEU A 27 -36.02 63.12 27.37
N PRO A 28 -37.30 63.38 27.69
CA PRO A 28 -38.08 62.51 28.56
C PRO A 28 -38.33 61.19 27.82
N PHE A 29 -37.94 60.08 28.44
CA PHE A 29 -38.30 58.74 27.97
C PHE A 29 -39.83 58.62 27.99
N LEU A 30 -40.47 58.77 26.82
CA LEU A 30 -41.83 58.28 26.63
C LEU A 30 -41.83 56.75 26.83
N PRO A 31 -42.84 56.18 27.51
CA PRO A 31 -42.96 54.73 27.60
C PRO A 31 -43.10 54.19 26.18
N ILE A 32 -42.10 53.41 25.74
CA ILE A 32 -42.16 52.70 24.47
C ILE A 32 -43.44 51.85 24.51
N SER A 33 -44.37 52.13 23.59
CA SER A 33 -45.62 51.37 23.51
C SER A 33 -45.33 49.89 23.31
N GLU A 34 -46.19 49.04 23.83
CA GLU A 34 -46.00 47.58 23.86
C GLU A 34 -45.75 46.99 22.46
N ASP A 35 -46.41 47.55 21.44
CA ASP A 35 -46.21 47.25 20.02
C ASP A 35 -44.77 47.52 19.53
N LYS A 36 -44.18 48.65 19.93
CA LYS A 36 -42.80 48.99 19.57
C LYS A 36 -41.80 48.10 20.29
N LYS A 37 -42.11 47.60 21.50
CA LYS A 37 -41.27 46.61 22.19
C LYS A 37 -41.33 45.25 21.49
N LEU A 38 -42.50 44.87 20.98
CA LEU A 38 -42.69 43.64 20.21
C LEU A 38 -41.88 43.67 18.90
N ASP A 39 -41.94 44.76 18.15
CA ASP A 39 -41.15 44.94 16.90
C ASP A 39 -39.63 44.88 17.15
N ILE A 40 -39.15 45.48 18.24
CA ILE A 40 -37.73 45.43 18.62
C ILE A 40 -37.31 43.98 18.93
N ALA A 41 -38.14 43.23 19.66
CA ALA A 41 -37.86 41.84 19.99
C ALA A 41 -37.85 40.93 18.76
N VAL A 42 -38.77 41.15 17.80
CA VAL A 42 -38.82 40.41 16.52
C VAL A 42 -37.56 40.69 15.69
N LEU A 43 -37.12 41.95 15.59
CA LEU A 43 -35.88 42.31 14.89
C LEU A 43 -34.64 41.72 15.55
N GLN A 44 -34.58 41.70 16.88
CA GLN A 44 -33.48 41.06 17.63
C GLN A 44 -33.42 39.56 17.34
N TYR A 45 -34.57 38.88 17.38
CA TYR A 45 -34.67 37.45 17.06
C TYR A 45 -34.25 37.16 15.60
N GLN A 46 -34.70 37.97 14.65
CA GLN A 46 -34.31 37.83 13.24
C GLN A 46 -32.80 38.04 13.05
N ASN A 47 -32.22 39.07 13.67
CA ASN A 47 -30.77 39.29 13.65
C ASN A 47 -30.00 38.13 14.27
N GLN A 48 -30.47 37.60 15.41
CA GLN A 48 -29.84 36.43 16.04
C GLN A 48 -29.87 35.20 15.12
N LYS A 49 -30.99 34.95 14.44
CA LYS A 49 -31.12 33.85 13.47
C LYS A 49 -30.23 34.04 12.25
N LEU A 50 -30.06 35.27 11.77
CA LEU A 50 -29.14 35.60 10.67
C LEU A 50 -27.69 35.39 11.09
N THR A 51 -27.30 35.82 12.30
CA THR A 51 -25.97 35.60 12.85
C THR A 51 -25.66 34.11 12.99
N GLN A 52 -26.61 33.31 13.49
CA GLN A 52 -26.43 31.86 13.58
C GLN A 52 -26.21 31.24 12.20
N LYS A 53 -27.03 31.59 11.19
CA LYS A 53 -26.84 31.12 9.81
C LYS A 53 -25.49 31.54 9.24
N LEU A 54 -25.05 32.76 9.49
CA LEU A 54 -23.77 33.27 9.03
C LEU A 54 -22.60 32.49 9.65
N GLU A 55 -22.66 32.21 10.96
CA GLU A 55 -21.63 31.41 11.64
C GLU A 55 -21.61 29.96 11.15
N THR A 56 -22.78 29.35 10.90
CA THR A 56 -22.85 28.02 10.27
C THR A 56 -22.21 28.02 8.89
N GLN A 57 -22.53 28.99 8.03
CA GLN A 57 -21.94 29.10 6.70
C GLN A 57 -20.43 29.32 6.75
N LYS A 58 -19.93 30.17 7.65
CA LYS A 58 -18.48 30.38 7.83
C LYS A 58 -17.77 29.08 8.16
N LEU A 59 -18.34 28.26 9.04
CA LEU A 59 -17.77 26.95 9.40
C LEU A 59 -17.78 25.98 8.22
N GLU A 60 -18.87 25.93 7.46
CA GLU A 60 -18.97 25.12 6.24
C GLU A 60 -17.94 25.55 5.20
N TYR A 61 -17.79 26.85 4.94
CA TYR A 61 -16.77 27.39 4.05
C TYR A 61 -15.36 26.99 4.50
N ALA A 62 -15.03 27.15 5.78
CA ALA A 62 -13.73 26.72 6.31
C ALA A 62 -13.49 25.21 6.11
N THR A 63 -14.54 24.39 6.24
CA THR A 63 -14.48 22.95 5.99
C THR A 63 -14.22 22.63 4.51
N PHE A 64 -14.88 23.33 3.59
CA PHE A 64 -14.65 23.16 2.16
C PHE A 64 -13.28 23.66 1.71
N GLU A 65 -12.81 24.79 2.23
CA GLU A 65 -11.47 25.34 1.98
C GLU A 65 -10.38 24.33 2.40
N ASN A 66 -10.56 23.69 3.56
CA ASN A 66 -9.66 22.65 4.05
C ASN A 66 -9.67 21.43 3.12
N LYS A 67 -10.85 20.92 2.73
CA LYS A 67 -10.98 19.81 1.77
C LYS A 67 -10.33 20.12 0.42
N PHE A 68 -10.52 21.34 -0.09
CA PHE A 68 -9.90 21.78 -1.33
C PHE A 68 -8.37 21.79 -1.22
N SER A 69 -7.83 22.28 -0.10
CA SER A 69 -6.39 22.28 0.17
C SER A 69 -5.82 20.85 0.22
N GLN A 70 -6.50 19.91 0.89
CA GLN A 70 -6.11 18.50 0.92
C GLN A 70 -6.11 17.86 -0.47
N LEU A 71 -7.13 18.15 -1.29
CA LEU A 71 -7.20 17.64 -2.66
C LEU A 71 -6.06 18.19 -3.53
N LYS A 72 -5.72 19.47 -3.36
CA LYS A 72 -4.61 20.10 -4.07
C LYS A 72 -3.26 19.48 -3.70
N GLU A 73 -3.03 19.22 -2.41
CA GLU A 73 -1.82 18.52 -1.94
C GLU A 73 -1.76 17.08 -2.47
N ARG A 74 -2.89 16.36 -2.45
CA ARG A 74 -2.97 15.01 -3.02
C ARG A 74 -2.71 15.01 -4.53
N GLN A 75 -3.23 15.99 -5.26
CA GLN A 75 -2.95 16.14 -6.68
C GLN A 75 -1.46 16.40 -6.92
N GLN A 76 -0.84 17.30 -6.14
CA GLN A 76 0.58 17.59 -6.25
C GLN A 76 1.47 16.36 -5.98
N SER A 77 1.12 15.52 -4.99
CA SER A 77 1.84 14.27 -4.73
C SER A 77 1.67 13.24 -5.84
N TYR A 78 0.47 13.17 -6.45
CA TYR A 78 0.23 12.35 -7.63
C TYR A 78 1.05 12.81 -8.84
N ASP A 79 1.05 14.11 -9.14
CA ASP A 79 1.81 14.70 -10.24
C ASP A 79 3.32 14.48 -10.07
N SER A 80 3.83 14.62 -8.83
CA SER A 80 5.22 14.29 -8.49
C SER A 80 5.56 12.83 -8.76
N THR A 81 4.67 11.91 -8.36
CA THR A 81 4.84 10.47 -8.61
C THR A 81 4.83 10.17 -10.11
N LEU A 82 3.90 10.76 -10.86
CA LEU A 82 3.79 10.60 -12.30
C LEU A 82 5.05 11.10 -13.03
N ALA A 83 5.63 12.22 -12.59
CA ALA A 83 6.87 12.74 -13.13
C ALA A 83 8.05 11.78 -12.91
N VAL A 84 8.15 11.18 -11.71
CA VAL A 84 9.18 10.17 -11.41
C VAL A 84 9.01 8.92 -12.27
N VAL A 85 7.77 8.42 -12.44
CA VAL A 85 7.46 7.27 -13.30
C VAL A 85 7.80 7.57 -14.76
N LYS A 86 7.46 8.75 -15.25
CA LYS A 86 7.80 9.17 -16.62
C LYS A 86 9.32 9.17 -16.83
N LYS A 87 10.07 9.76 -15.90
CA LYS A 87 11.53 9.81 -15.95
C LYS A 87 12.17 8.41 -15.91
N SER A 88 11.68 7.53 -15.04
CA SER A 88 12.21 6.16 -14.96
C SER A 88 11.89 5.34 -16.20
N TRP A 89 10.71 5.53 -16.80
CA TRP A 89 10.34 4.91 -18.06
C TRP A 89 11.23 5.38 -19.22
N GLU A 90 11.44 6.70 -19.35
CA GLU A 90 12.34 7.28 -20.36
C GLU A 90 13.78 6.76 -20.19
N GLN A 91 14.26 6.68 -18.94
CA GLN A 91 15.58 6.13 -18.64
C GLN A 91 15.69 4.65 -19.06
N LEU A 92 14.70 3.82 -18.73
CA LEU A 92 14.69 2.40 -19.12
C LEU A 92 14.73 2.25 -20.65
N VAL A 93 13.95 3.05 -21.37
CA VAL A 93 13.89 3.03 -22.83
C VAL A 93 15.24 3.44 -23.43
N ASN A 94 15.90 4.46 -22.88
CA ASN A 94 17.24 4.90 -23.31
C ASN A 94 18.33 3.86 -23.00
N ASP A 95 18.30 3.26 -21.81
CA ASP A 95 19.24 2.21 -21.42
C ASP A 95 19.10 0.99 -22.34
N LEU A 96 17.87 0.61 -22.67
CA LEU A 96 17.59 -0.51 -23.56
C LEU A 96 18.03 -0.22 -25.00
N GLU A 97 17.84 1.00 -25.49
CA GLU A 97 18.40 1.45 -26.78
C GLU A 97 19.92 1.36 -26.80
N SER A 98 20.61 1.93 -25.81
CA SER A 98 22.07 1.91 -25.76
C SER A 98 22.65 0.49 -25.73
N ARG A 99 21.99 -0.43 -25.00
CA ARG A 99 22.36 -1.86 -24.97
C ARG A 99 22.11 -2.52 -26.32
N SER A 100 20.98 -2.21 -26.94
CA SER A 100 20.61 -2.71 -28.27
C SER A 100 21.60 -2.28 -29.35
N GLU A 101 22.02 -1.02 -29.35
CA GLU A 101 23.03 -0.48 -30.26
C GLU A 101 24.40 -1.12 -30.04
N ARG A 102 24.84 -1.27 -28.79
CA ARG A 102 26.10 -1.95 -28.46
C ARG A 102 26.11 -3.39 -28.95
N THR A 103 24.99 -4.09 -28.79
CA THR A 103 24.81 -5.45 -29.29
C THR A 103 24.87 -5.50 -30.81
N ARG A 104 24.20 -4.57 -31.51
CA ARG A 104 24.25 -4.45 -32.98
C ARG A 104 25.66 -4.19 -33.49
N GLU A 105 26.40 -3.27 -32.87
CA GLU A 105 27.77 -2.93 -33.25
C GLU A 105 28.74 -4.09 -33.02
N SER A 106 28.60 -4.80 -31.90
CA SER A 106 29.39 -6.01 -31.60
C SER A 106 29.11 -7.11 -32.62
N ASN A 107 27.85 -7.26 -33.01
CA ASN A 107 27.41 -8.24 -33.99
C ASN A 107 27.96 -7.92 -35.39
N ARG A 108 27.93 -6.66 -35.85
CA ARG A 108 28.56 -6.25 -37.12
C ARG A 108 30.04 -6.61 -37.18
N LYS A 109 30.77 -6.38 -36.09
CA LYS A 109 32.20 -6.76 -35.98
C LYS A 109 32.41 -8.27 -36.05
N ALA A 110 31.57 -9.05 -35.37
CA ALA A 110 31.65 -10.52 -35.38
C ALA A 110 31.28 -11.11 -36.75
N TYR A 111 30.22 -10.60 -37.39
CA TYR A 111 29.74 -11.08 -38.69
C TYR A 111 30.71 -10.75 -39.82
N SER A 112 31.34 -9.57 -39.82
CA SER A 112 32.38 -9.22 -40.82
C SER A 112 33.59 -10.16 -40.82
N ARG A 113 33.84 -10.84 -39.69
CA ARG A 113 34.94 -11.78 -39.52
C ARG A 113 34.61 -13.19 -40.05
N PHE A 114 33.34 -13.47 -40.32
CA PHE A 114 32.82 -14.78 -40.77
C PHE A 114 32.14 -14.76 -42.15
N VAL A 115 31.76 -13.59 -42.70
CA VAL A 115 31.09 -13.46 -44.01
C VAL A 115 32.08 -13.29 -45.17
N SER A 116 33.11 -14.13 -45.23
CA SER A 116 33.80 -14.41 -46.50
C SER A 116 33.23 -15.65 -47.21
N SER A 117 32.13 -16.22 -46.71
CA SER A 117 31.48 -17.34 -47.38
C SER A 117 29.98 -17.36 -47.12
N THR A 118 29.26 -17.53 -48.22
CA THR A 118 27.84 -17.87 -48.37
C THR A 118 26.83 -16.73 -48.40
N ASP A 119 26.16 -16.74 -49.55
CA ASP A 119 25.18 -15.84 -50.11
C ASP A 119 23.75 -16.16 -49.61
N ASP A 120 22.95 -15.09 -49.65
CA ASP A 120 21.50 -14.89 -49.58
C ASP A 120 20.53 -15.87 -48.87
N GLY A 121 19.55 -15.28 -48.20
CA GLY A 121 18.43 -15.97 -47.55
C GLY A 121 17.58 -15.02 -46.71
N SER A 122 16.87 -14.11 -47.38
CA SER A 122 15.93 -13.11 -46.83
C SER A 122 14.99 -13.63 -45.72
N SER A 123 15.31 -13.27 -44.46
CA SER A 123 14.50 -13.55 -43.25
C SER A 123 13.61 -12.37 -42.81
N SER A 124 13.72 -11.20 -43.47
CA SER A 124 13.15 -9.93 -43.00
C SER A 124 11.61 -9.89 -42.95
N THR A 125 10.90 -10.55 -43.87
CA THR A 125 9.47 -10.29 -44.08
C THR A 125 8.56 -10.78 -42.95
N VAL A 126 8.82 -11.96 -42.38
CA VAL A 126 7.99 -12.54 -41.31
C VAL A 126 8.20 -11.80 -39.98
N GLN A 127 9.45 -11.40 -39.73
CA GLN A 127 9.84 -10.70 -38.53
C GLN A 127 9.26 -9.27 -38.49
N ASP A 128 9.25 -8.58 -39.64
CA ASP A 128 8.66 -7.24 -39.76
C ASP A 128 7.13 -7.26 -39.55
N VAL A 129 6.44 -8.32 -40.04
CA VAL A 129 5.00 -8.49 -39.80
C VAL A 129 4.70 -8.77 -38.32
N PHE A 130 5.50 -9.61 -37.65
CA PHE A 130 5.34 -9.88 -36.22
C PHE A 130 5.52 -8.63 -35.36
N LEU A 131 6.58 -7.85 -35.60
CA LEU A 131 6.86 -6.62 -34.86
C LEU A 131 5.80 -5.55 -35.10
N SER A 132 5.32 -5.43 -36.33
CA SER A 132 4.23 -4.50 -36.66
C SER A 132 2.94 -4.88 -35.93
N ARG A 133 2.64 -6.18 -35.82
CA ARG A 133 1.48 -6.68 -35.06
C ARG A 133 1.61 -6.49 -33.55
N LEU A 134 2.82 -6.59 -33.01
CA LEU A 134 3.09 -6.35 -31.59
C LEU A 134 2.96 -4.87 -31.20
N LEU A 135 3.31 -3.97 -32.11
CA LEU A 135 3.18 -2.52 -31.93
C LEU A 135 1.75 -2.02 -32.16
N GLN A 136 0.94 -2.80 -32.89
CA GLN A 136 -0.48 -2.51 -33.10
C GLN A 136 -1.23 -2.70 -31.78
N THR A 137 -1.56 -1.58 -31.15
CA THR A 137 -2.16 -1.52 -29.82
C THR A 137 -3.58 -2.10 -29.88
N GLY A 138 -3.84 -3.20 -29.17
CA GLY A 138 -5.16 -3.82 -29.14
C GLY A 138 -6.24 -2.97 -28.45
N ALA A 139 -7.40 -2.85 -29.11
CA ALA A 139 -8.73 -2.60 -28.54
C ALA A 139 -8.89 -1.50 -27.46
N THR A 140 -8.28 -0.32 -27.66
CA THR A 140 -8.61 0.90 -26.87
C THR A 140 -8.70 2.14 -27.76
N GLU A 141 -9.35 1.98 -28.90
CA GLU A 141 -9.82 3.09 -29.73
C GLU A 141 -11.10 3.66 -29.10
N SER A 142 -10.97 4.33 -27.95
CA SER A 142 -12.06 5.15 -27.41
C SER A 142 -11.75 6.61 -27.70
N SER A 143 -12.56 7.17 -28.59
CA SER A 143 -12.54 8.52 -29.11
C SER A 143 -12.65 9.57 -28.01
N SER A 144 -11.63 10.42 -27.86
CA SER A 144 -11.84 11.81 -27.45
C SER A 144 -10.91 12.73 -28.25
N SER A 145 -11.53 13.39 -29.23
CA SER A 145 -10.93 14.48 -30.00
C SER A 145 -10.72 15.67 -29.07
N SER A 146 -9.50 15.86 -28.58
CA SER A 146 -9.08 17.12 -27.97
C SER A 146 -7.77 17.59 -28.61
N HIS A 147 -7.68 18.88 -28.89
CA HIS A 147 -6.71 19.53 -29.77
C HIS A 147 -5.24 19.52 -29.28
N PHE A 148 -4.93 18.74 -28.23
CA PHE A 148 -3.58 18.45 -27.71
C PHE A 148 -2.99 17.13 -28.25
N ALA A 149 -3.73 16.43 -29.12
CA ALA A 149 -3.36 15.10 -29.60
C ALA A 149 -2.02 15.05 -30.38
N ASN A 150 -1.62 16.13 -31.05
CA ASN A 150 -0.51 16.05 -32.00
C ASN A 150 0.87 15.79 -31.34
N GLU A 151 1.12 16.37 -30.16
CA GLU A 151 2.38 16.21 -29.43
C GLU A 151 2.46 14.84 -28.73
N MET A 152 1.33 14.37 -28.17
CA MET A 152 1.23 13.02 -27.59
C MET A 152 1.31 11.92 -28.65
N VAL A 153 0.77 12.15 -29.85
CA VAL A 153 0.85 11.21 -30.98
C VAL A 153 2.29 11.11 -31.50
N GLN A 154 3.00 12.22 -31.69
CA GLN A 154 4.41 12.19 -32.09
C GLN A 154 5.32 11.52 -31.05
N HIS A 155 5.17 11.83 -29.76
CA HIS A 155 5.95 11.18 -28.71
C HIS A 155 5.66 9.67 -28.65
N ARG A 156 4.40 9.26 -28.86
CA ARG A 156 3.99 7.86 -28.96
C ARG A 156 4.62 7.17 -30.17
N GLU A 157 4.63 7.82 -31.31
CA GLU A 157 5.16 7.29 -32.57
C GLU A 157 6.70 7.15 -32.54
N ILE A 158 7.41 8.14 -31.99
CA ILE A 158 8.86 8.08 -31.76
C ILE A 158 9.21 6.95 -30.77
N THR A 159 8.42 6.80 -29.69
CA THR A 159 8.62 5.70 -28.72
C THR A 159 8.36 4.33 -29.35
N SER A 160 7.37 4.24 -30.25
CA SER A 160 7.02 3.02 -31.00
C SER A 160 8.13 2.61 -31.97
N GLU A 161 8.66 3.55 -32.75
CA GLU A 161 9.73 3.29 -33.71
C GLU A 161 11.05 2.94 -32.99
N LYS A 162 11.34 3.63 -31.89
CA LYS A 162 12.47 3.29 -31.01
C LYS A 162 12.36 1.87 -30.44
N ALA A 163 11.17 1.49 -29.94
CA ALA A 163 10.91 0.13 -29.47
C ALA A 163 11.06 -0.92 -30.60
N LYS A 164 10.56 -0.62 -31.80
CA LYS A 164 10.73 -1.47 -32.99
C LYS A 164 12.20 -1.72 -33.30
N ASN A 165 13.00 -0.66 -33.34
CA ASN A 165 14.44 -0.73 -33.62
C ASN A 165 15.20 -1.52 -32.54
N ILE A 166 14.86 -1.32 -31.27
CA ILE A 166 15.41 -2.09 -30.16
C ILE A 166 15.16 -3.58 -30.36
N LEU A 167 13.90 -3.97 -30.63
CA LEU A 167 13.51 -5.36 -30.79
C LEU A 167 14.16 -5.99 -32.02
N ASN A 168 14.21 -5.27 -33.14
CA ASN A 168 14.85 -5.71 -34.37
C ASN A 168 16.34 -6.04 -34.16
N ASN A 169 17.07 -5.16 -33.48
CA ASN A 169 18.49 -5.38 -33.16
C ASN A 169 18.69 -6.60 -32.26
N ILE A 170 17.87 -6.77 -31.22
CA ILE A 170 17.94 -7.93 -30.31
C ILE A 170 17.68 -9.24 -31.07
N LEU A 171 16.63 -9.26 -31.89
CA LEU A 171 16.25 -10.46 -32.64
C LEU A 171 17.31 -10.82 -33.70
N THR A 172 17.88 -9.81 -34.37
CA THR A 172 19.02 -9.99 -35.27
C THR A 172 20.24 -10.56 -34.56
N PHE A 173 20.53 -10.10 -33.33
CA PHE A 173 21.62 -10.65 -32.53
C PHE A 173 21.39 -12.11 -32.14
N ILE A 174 20.19 -12.46 -31.69
CA ILE A 174 19.83 -13.84 -31.34
C ILE A 174 20.00 -14.75 -32.56
N ASN A 175 19.50 -14.32 -33.73
CA ASN A 175 19.64 -15.08 -34.97
C ASN A 175 21.12 -15.26 -35.34
N ASN A 176 21.93 -14.20 -35.28
CA ASN A 176 23.35 -14.30 -35.62
C ASN A 176 24.13 -15.17 -34.63
N PHE A 177 23.84 -15.08 -33.33
CA PHE A 177 24.44 -15.96 -32.32
C PHE A 177 24.07 -17.43 -32.56
N ARG A 178 22.82 -17.69 -32.94
CA ARG A 178 22.37 -19.04 -33.31
C ARG A 178 23.14 -19.57 -34.52
N CYS A 179 23.25 -18.80 -35.60
CA CYS A 179 24.05 -19.17 -36.78
C CYS A 179 25.52 -19.44 -36.42
N LEU A 180 26.13 -18.58 -35.59
CA LEU A 180 27.50 -18.75 -35.14
C LEU A 180 27.69 -20.07 -34.38
N LYS A 181 26.80 -20.35 -33.43
CA LYS A 181 26.80 -21.60 -32.64
C LYS A 181 26.66 -22.83 -33.54
N ASP A 182 25.75 -22.79 -34.51
CA ASP A 182 25.50 -23.89 -35.43
C ASP A 182 26.70 -24.11 -36.38
N GLY A 183 27.37 -23.02 -36.80
CA GLY A 183 28.63 -23.06 -37.55
C GLY A 183 29.78 -23.67 -36.73
N PHE A 184 29.95 -23.28 -35.47
CA PHE A 184 30.93 -23.90 -34.56
C PHE A 184 30.66 -25.39 -34.36
N HIS A 185 29.41 -25.78 -34.15
CA HIS A 185 29.03 -27.18 -33.98
C HIS A 185 29.38 -28.00 -35.22
N THR A 186 29.08 -27.47 -36.40
CA THR A 186 29.40 -28.11 -37.68
C THR A 186 30.91 -28.23 -37.88
N ALA A 187 31.68 -27.17 -37.59
CA ALA A 187 33.14 -27.17 -37.69
C ALA A 187 33.79 -28.16 -36.70
N LEU A 188 33.29 -28.24 -35.47
CA LEU A 188 33.74 -29.18 -34.44
C LEU A 188 33.49 -30.62 -34.87
N LEU A 189 32.28 -30.94 -35.37
CA LEU A 189 31.96 -32.26 -35.91
C LEU A 189 32.87 -32.65 -37.07
N LYS A 190 33.19 -31.71 -37.96
CA LYS A 190 34.09 -31.93 -39.09
C LYS A 190 35.53 -32.22 -38.63
N LYS A 191 36.00 -31.52 -37.60
CA LYS A 191 37.34 -31.68 -37.02
C LYS A 191 37.49 -32.98 -36.24
N LEU A 192 36.46 -33.38 -35.48
CA LEU A 192 36.43 -34.67 -34.78
C LEU A 192 36.45 -35.86 -35.75
N ARG A 193 35.85 -35.73 -36.94
CA ARG A 193 35.81 -36.80 -37.94
C ARG A 193 37.16 -37.08 -38.60
N GLY A 194 38.12 -36.14 -38.52
CA GLY A 194 39.41 -36.23 -39.23
C GLY A 194 40.55 -36.89 -38.45
N ASP A 195 40.45 -37.01 -37.12
CA ASP A 195 41.60 -37.37 -36.27
C ASP A 195 41.22 -38.45 -35.26
N VAL A 196 41.27 -39.71 -35.71
CA VAL A 196 40.72 -40.88 -34.97
C VAL A 196 41.45 -41.15 -33.65
N SER A 197 42.72 -40.74 -33.52
CA SER A 197 43.51 -40.94 -32.29
C SER A 197 43.42 -39.77 -31.31
N CYS A 198 43.42 -38.52 -31.80
CA CYS A 198 43.26 -37.33 -30.95
C CYS A 198 41.83 -37.20 -30.40
N GLY A 199 40.83 -37.59 -31.21
CA GLY A 199 39.42 -37.59 -30.81
C GLY A 199 39.12 -38.52 -29.63
N GLN A 200 39.87 -39.61 -29.45
CA GLN A 200 39.60 -40.61 -28.41
C GLN A 200 40.13 -40.19 -27.03
N MET A 201 41.31 -39.57 -26.95
CA MET A 201 41.80 -38.97 -25.69
C MET A 201 40.97 -37.75 -25.27
N LEU A 202 40.71 -36.82 -26.21
CA LEU A 202 39.82 -35.67 -25.93
C LEU A 202 38.40 -36.12 -25.58
N SER A 203 37.87 -37.16 -26.23
CA SER A 203 36.55 -37.71 -25.89
C SER A 203 36.51 -38.26 -24.48
N ASN A 204 37.55 -38.99 -24.04
CA ASN A 204 37.60 -39.56 -22.70
C ASN A 204 37.77 -38.46 -21.63
N ASP A 205 38.65 -37.49 -21.85
CA ASP A 205 38.84 -36.35 -20.92
C ASP A 205 37.57 -35.48 -20.84
N MET A 206 36.94 -35.19 -21.98
CA MET A 206 35.67 -34.45 -22.02
C MET A 206 34.52 -35.25 -21.38
N GLU A 207 34.52 -36.58 -21.47
CA GLU A 207 33.52 -37.43 -20.82
C GLU A 207 33.68 -37.40 -19.29
N VAL A 208 34.92 -37.47 -18.79
CA VAL A 208 35.21 -37.33 -17.36
C VAL A 208 34.83 -35.93 -16.86
N GLU A 209 35.19 -34.88 -17.59
CA GLU A 209 34.81 -33.51 -17.23
C GLU A 209 33.30 -33.30 -17.27
N SER A 210 32.59 -33.86 -18.25
CA SER A 210 31.12 -33.85 -18.31
C SER A 210 30.46 -34.59 -17.14
N LYS A 211 31.05 -35.71 -16.69
CA LYS A 211 30.61 -36.41 -15.46
C LYS A 211 30.84 -35.53 -14.22
N ASN A 212 32.01 -34.91 -14.10
CA ASN A 212 32.31 -34.00 -12.99
C ASN A 212 31.38 -32.78 -12.96
N LEU A 213 31.12 -32.15 -14.11
CA LEU A 213 30.19 -31.03 -14.23
C LEU A 213 28.75 -31.42 -13.88
N ARG A 214 28.30 -32.62 -14.24
CA ARG A 214 26.98 -33.12 -13.82
C ARG A 214 26.90 -33.35 -12.32
N LEU A 215 27.97 -33.86 -11.71
CA LEU A 215 28.04 -34.04 -10.25
C LEU A 215 28.01 -32.70 -9.52
N THR A 216 28.83 -31.73 -9.94
CA THR A 216 28.85 -30.38 -9.33
C THR A 216 27.54 -29.64 -9.53
N LEU A 217 26.91 -29.77 -10.70
CA LEU A 217 25.58 -29.21 -10.96
C LEU A 217 24.50 -29.86 -10.06
N SER A 218 24.57 -31.17 -9.86
CA SER A 218 23.65 -31.90 -8.97
C SER A 218 23.81 -31.46 -7.53
N GLU A 219 25.06 -31.30 -7.06
CA GLU A 219 25.36 -30.77 -5.72
C GLU A 219 24.86 -29.33 -5.56
N LEU A 220 25.10 -28.48 -6.57
CA LEU A 220 24.60 -27.10 -6.59
C LEU A 220 23.08 -27.05 -6.54
N HIS A 221 22.40 -27.92 -7.29
CA HIS A 221 20.94 -28.01 -7.28
C HIS A 221 20.41 -28.45 -5.89
N LEU A 222 21.08 -29.40 -5.23
CA LEU A 222 20.74 -29.79 -3.86
C LEU A 222 20.94 -28.62 -2.88
N LYS A 223 22.03 -27.87 -3.00
CA LYS A 223 22.28 -26.65 -2.19
C LYS A 223 21.21 -25.59 -2.43
N HIS A 224 20.86 -25.34 -3.69
CA HIS A 224 19.80 -24.39 -4.05
C HIS A 224 18.44 -24.81 -3.47
N LYS A 225 18.09 -26.10 -3.56
CA LYS A 225 16.86 -26.65 -2.98
C LYS A 225 16.83 -26.49 -1.46
N SER A 226 17.95 -26.78 -0.78
CA SER A 226 18.10 -26.58 0.66
C SER A 226 17.93 -25.11 1.05
N LEU A 227 18.65 -24.20 0.38
CA LEU A 227 18.57 -22.77 0.62
C LEU A 227 17.15 -22.21 0.38
N ALA A 228 16.49 -22.66 -0.70
CA ALA A 228 15.11 -22.27 -0.99
C ALA A 228 14.14 -22.74 0.12
N SER A 229 14.37 -23.91 0.70
CA SER A 229 13.58 -24.41 1.83
C SER A 229 13.76 -23.55 3.09
N VAL A 230 14.99 -23.12 3.38
CA VAL A 230 15.31 -22.22 4.49
C VAL A 230 14.65 -20.86 4.29
N PHE A 231 14.73 -20.28 3.09
CA PHE A 231 14.05 -19.02 2.79
C PHE A 231 12.53 -19.09 2.93
N ARG A 232 11.93 -20.23 2.56
CA ARG A 232 10.50 -20.45 2.77
C ARG A 232 10.16 -20.44 4.27
N ILE A 233 10.90 -21.22 5.07
CA ILE A 233 10.71 -21.28 6.53
C ILE A 233 10.87 -19.88 7.15
N GLN A 234 11.89 -19.12 6.74
CA GLN A 234 12.11 -17.77 7.25
C GLN A 234 10.94 -16.85 6.93
N ARG A 235 10.42 -16.90 5.70
CA ARG A 235 9.25 -16.10 5.29
C ARG A 235 8.02 -16.45 6.11
N ASP A 236 7.80 -17.74 6.37
CA ASP A 236 6.67 -18.23 7.17
C ASP A 236 6.80 -17.78 8.63
N LEU A 237 8.01 -17.82 9.19
CA LEU A 237 8.31 -17.32 10.54
C LEU A 237 8.11 -15.80 10.63
N ASP A 238 8.59 -15.04 9.66
CA ASP A 238 8.40 -13.58 9.60
C ASP A 238 6.92 -13.22 9.49
N ALA A 239 6.15 -13.96 8.70
CA ALA A 239 4.70 -13.78 8.58
C ALA A 239 3.99 -14.06 9.91
N LYS A 240 4.38 -15.13 10.61
CA LYS A 240 3.87 -15.48 11.94
C LYS A 240 4.20 -14.38 12.96
N ASN A 241 5.46 -13.95 13.05
CA ASN A 241 5.89 -12.90 13.97
C ASN A 241 5.15 -11.58 13.70
N LYS A 242 4.93 -11.24 12.43
CA LYS A 242 4.15 -10.05 12.06
C LYS A 242 2.69 -10.15 12.49
N ALA A 243 2.09 -11.33 12.44
CA ALA A 243 0.73 -11.55 12.93
C ALA A 243 0.66 -11.45 14.46
N GLU A 244 1.61 -12.06 15.17
CA GLU A 244 1.72 -11.98 16.63
C GLU A 244 1.93 -10.55 17.12
N LEU A 245 2.79 -9.77 16.45
CA LEU A 245 2.99 -8.35 16.76
C LEU A 245 1.70 -7.53 16.57
N LYS A 246 0.92 -7.81 15.53
CA LYS A 246 -0.38 -7.15 15.33
C LYS A 246 -1.37 -7.50 16.42
N GLN A 247 -1.42 -8.77 16.82
CA GLN A 247 -2.27 -9.23 17.90
C GLN A 247 -1.90 -8.56 19.22
N LEU A 248 -0.62 -8.61 19.61
CA LEU A 248 -0.11 -7.99 20.83
C LEU A 248 -0.37 -6.48 20.86
N LYS A 249 -0.22 -5.81 19.72
CA LYS A 249 -0.56 -4.38 19.61
C LYS A 249 -2.05 -4.14 19.89
N GLY A 250 -2.94 -4.97 19.35
CA GLY A 250 -4.38 -4.87 19.61
C GLY A 250 -4.74 -5.16 21.07
N GLU A 251 -4.10 -6.16 21.68
CA GLU A 251 -4.27 -6.46 23.11
C GLU A 251 -3.79 -5.30 23.99
N LEU A 252 -2.66 -4.67 23.63
CA LEU A 252 -2.16 -3.49 24.33
C LEU A 252 -3.14 -2.31 24.20
N GLU A 253 -3.69 -2.06 23.02
CA GLU A 253 -4.66 -0.99 22.80
C GLU A 253 -5.97 -1.22 23.57
N SER A 254 -6.43 -2.48 23.65
CA SER A 254 -7.59 -2.87 24.47
C SER A 254 -7.33 -2.62 25.96
N THR A 255 -6.19 -3.09 26.48
CA THR A 255 -5.84 -2.92 27.90
C THR A 255 -5.63 -1.46 28.28
N VAL A 256 -5.06 -0.64 27.39
CA VAL A 256 -4.96 0.82 27.58
C VAL A 256 -6.35 1.46 27.65
N SER A 257 -7.27 1.08 26.75
CA SER A 257 -8.64 1.60 26.75
C SER A 257 -9.41 1.22 28.02
N GLU A 258 -9.27 -0.03 28.48
CA GLU A 258 -9.84 -0.50 29.75
C GLU A 258 -9.26 0.25 30.96
N LEU A 259 -7.96 0.53 30.95
CA LEU A 259 -7.29 1.31 32.00
C LEU A 259 -7.80 2.76 32.03
N GLU A 260 -7.94 3.40 30.87
CA GLU A 260 -8.48 4.75 30.74
C GLU A 260 -9.93 4.83 31.23
N GLU A 261 -10.75 3.84 30.89
CA GLU A 261 -12.14 3.73 31.37
C GLU A 261 -12.17 3.56 32.90
N ASN A 262 -11.34 2.68 33.45
CA ASN A 262 -11.24 2.47 34.89
C ASN A 262 -10.76 3.73 35.62
N ASN A 263 -9.81 4.47 35.04
CA ASN A 263 -9.34 5.74 35.59
C ASN A 263 -10.46 6.81 35.55
N HIS A 264 -11.27 6.86 34.49
CA HIS A 264 -12.46 7.70 34.43
C HIS A 264 -13.47 7.35 35.53
N LYS A 265 -13.78 6.06 35.71
CA LYS A 265 -14.67 5.57 36.79
C LYS A 265 -14.14 5.97 38.16
N LEU A 266 -12.83 5.81 38.39
CA LEU A 266 -12.19 6.19 39.65
C LEU A 266 -12.27 7.71 39.91
N ALA A 267 -12.05 8.52 38.88
CA ALA A 267 -12.18 9.97 38.98
C ALA A 267 -13.62 10.39 39.35
N THR A 268 -14.63 9.77 38.74
CA THR A 268 -16.04 10.00 39.09
C THR A 268 -16.33 9.60 40.55
N LEU A 269 -15.90 8.42 40.99
CA LEU A 269 -16.08 7.96 42.37
C LEU A 269 -15.37 8.87 43.39
N LYS A 270 -14.21 9.43 43.04
CA LYS A 270 -13.50 10.39 43.88
C LYS A 270 -14.30 11.69 44.05
N VAL A 271 -14.85 12.22 42.96
CA VAL A 271 -15.73 13.40 43.00
C VAL A 271 -16.98 13.14 43.84
N GLU A 272 -17.62 11.98 43.67
CA GLU A 272 -18.79 11.58 44.47
C GLU A 272 -18.45 11.47 45.97
N LYS A 273 -17.32 10.86 46.32
CA LYS A 273 -16.83 10.78 47.70
C LYS A 273 -16.54 12.16 48.30
N ASP A 274 -15.91 13.04 47.54
CA ASP A 274 -15.60 14.39 48.01
C ASP A 274 -16.88 15.24 48.15
N ALA A 275 -17.87 15.04 47.30
CA ALA A 275 -19.21 15.63 47.44
C ALA A 275 -19.98 15.07 48.67
N ALA A 276 -19.89 13.77 48.94
CA ALA A 276 -20.50 13.13 50.11
C ALA A 276 -19.85 13.56 51.44
N LYS A 277 -18.56 13.91 51.44
CA LYS A 277 -17.88 14.51 52.60
C LYS A 277 -18.28 15.97 52.87
N GLY A 278 -18.74 16.69 51.85
CA GLY A 278 -19.28 18.06 51.98
C GLY A 278 -20.73 18.12 52.44
N ALA A 279 -21.48 17.01 52.32
CA ALA A 279 -22.82 16.88 52.86
C ALA A 279 -22.76 16.48 54.34
N VAL A 280 -23.02 17.44 55.23
CA VAL A 280 -23.28 17.16 56.65
C VAL A 280 -24.42 16.14 56.73
N LEU A 281 -24.12 14.94 57.23
CA LEU A 281 -25.11 13.89 57.46
C LEU A 281 -26.18 14.39 58.44
N PRO A 282 -27.48 14.39 58.07
CA PRO A 282 -28.53 14.44 59.06
C PRO A 282 -28.58 13.06 59.74
N VAL A 283 -28.32 13.05 61.04
CA VAL A 283 -28.67 11.94 61.92
C VAL A 283 -30.17 11.75 61.86
N LEU A 284 -30.66 10.68 61.21
CA LEU A 284 -32.03 10.22 61.35
C LEU A 284 -32.10 8.68 61.38
N THR A 285 -32.29 8.19 62.62
CA THR A 285 -33.30 7.20 63.04
C THR A 285 -33.76 6.14 62.04
N VAL A 286 -33.49 4.89 62.43
CA VAL A 286 -34.33 3.67 62.32
C VAL A 286 -35.66 3.87 61.57
N GLY A 287 -35.77 3.24 60.40
CA GLY A 287 -37.02 3.18 59.63
C GLY A 287 -36.98 2.02 58.63
N ASN A 288 -37.48 0.86 59.07
CA ASN A 288 -37.69 -0.34 58.27
C ASN A 288 -38.57 -0.02 57.04
N THR A 289 -38.02 -0.13 55.83
CA THR A 289 -38.80 -0.10 54.59
C THR A 289 -38.39 -1.26 53.69
N ASN A 290 -39.36 -2.12 53.41
CA ASN A 290 -39.21 -3.35 52.63
C ASN A 290 -38.78 -3.03 51.20
N ILE A 291 -37.63 -3.59 50.80
CA ILE A 291 -37.16 -3.63 49.42
C ILE A 291 -38.10 -4.58 48.64
N PRO A 292 -38.54 -4.24 47.41
CA PRO A 292 -39.37 -5.13 46.62
C PRO A 292 -38.59 -6.41 46.29
N ASN A 293 -39.13 -7.53 46.77
CA ASN A 293 -38.55 -8.88 46.74
C ASN A 293 -38.14 -9.36 45.33
N ASP A 294 -38.63 -8.70 44.28
CA ASP A 294 -38.38 -9.03 42.88
C ASP A 294 -36.97 -8.67 42.40
N LYS A 295 -36.42 -7.53 42.86
CA LYS A 295 -35.09 -7.06 42.44
C LYS A 295 -33.94 -7.82 43.12
N ILE A 296 -34.23 -8.46 44.25
CA ILE A 296 -33.28 -9.31 44.98
C ILE A 296 -33.23 -10.71 44.34
N ARG A 297 -34.38 -11.23 43.89
CA ARG A 297 -34.47 -12.51 43.17
C ARG A 297 -33.73 -12.50 41.84
N ASP A 298 -33.85 -11.40 41.09
CA ASP A 298 -33.21 -11.23 39.78
C ASP A 298 -31.68 -11.19 39.90
N LYS A 299 -31.16 -10.42 40.87
CA LYS A 299 -29.71 -10.39 41.16
C LYS A 299 -29.16 -11.71 41.69
N GLN A 300 -29.94 -12.44 42.48
CA GLN A 300 -29.55 -13.77 42.97
C GLN A 300 -29.44 -14.77 41.82
N LYS A 301 -30.34 -14.68 40.83
CA LYS A 301 -30.34 -15.51 39.64
C LYS A 301 -29.16 -15.18 38.72
N ASP A 302 -28.90 -13.91 38.46
CA ASP A 302 -27.74 -13.48 37.65
C ASP A 302 -26.40 -13.93 38.27
N LEU A 303 -26.27 -13.86 39.59
CA LEU A 303 -25.10 -14.37 40.31
C LEU A 303 -24.94 -15.89 40.15
N GLN A 304 -26.05 -16.64 40.22
CA GLN A 304 -26.04 -18.09 40.07
C GLN A 304 -25.73 -18.51 38.62
N ASP A 305 -26.22 -17.77 37.64
CA ASP A 305 -25.94 -18.00 36.21
C ASP A 305 -24.46 -17.66 35.89
N MET A 306 -23.91 -16.58 36.45
CA MET A 306 -22.47 -16.29 36.38
C MET A 306 -21.62 -17.39 37.03
N GLU A 307 -22.03 -17.88 38.20
CA GLU A 307 -21.32 -18.96 38.89
C GLU A 307 -21.33 -20.26 38.06
N SER A 308 -22.46 -20.60 37.43
CA SER A 308 -22.52 -21.75 36.51
C SER A 308 -21.64 -21.55 35.27
N SER A 309 -21.61 -20.35 34.70
CA SER A 309 -20.77 -20.03 33.53
C SER A 309 -19.29 -20.13 33.85
N LEU A 310 -18.88 -19.65 35.03
CA LEU A 310 -17.51 -19.79 35.53
C LEU A 310 -17.14 -21.27 35.73
N LYS A 311 -18.04 -22.06 36.30
CA LYS A 311 -17.82 -23.49 36.52
C LYS A 311 -17.70 -24.27 35.21
N GLU A 312 -18.51 -23.95 34.20
CA GLU A 312 -18.42 -24.54 32.87
C GLU A 312 -17.11 -24.17 32.17
N LEU A 313 -16.70 -22.89 32.25
CA LEU A 313 -15.47 -22.41 31.63
C LEU A 313 -14.23 -23.03 32.29
N LEU A 314 -14.25 -23.21 33.61
CA LEU A 314 -13.22 -23.91 34.36
C LEU A 314 -13.13 -25.39 33.96
N ASN A 315 -14.28 -26.08 33.86
CA ASN A 315 -14.31 -27.46 33.37
C ASN A 315 -13.74 -27.58 31.95
N ARG A 316 -14.11 -26.65 31.04
CA ARG A 316 -13.59 -26.63 29.67
C ARG A 316 -12.09 -26.37 29.61
N ALA A 317 -11.57 -25.50 30.49
CA ALA A 317 -10.14 -25.28 30.62
C ALA A 317 -9.42 -26.53 31.14
N SER A 318 -9.99 -27.23 32.13
CA SER A 318 -9.46 -28.49 32.64
C SER A 318 -9.43 -29.59 31.57
N THR A 319 -10.49 -29.75 30.77
CA THR A 319 -10.53 -30.73 29.66
C THR A 319 -9.46 -30.42 28.62
N ARG A 320 -9.34 -29.17 28.18
CA ARG A 320 -8.30 -28.74 27.23
C ARG A 320 -6.89 -28.99 27.75
N LEU A 321 -6.67 -28.80 29.05
CA LEU A 321 -5.37 -29.06 29.68
C LEU A 321 -5.02 -30.55 29.65
N VAL A 322 -5.99 -31.44 29.89
CA VAL A 322 -5.78 -32.89 29.82
C VAL A 322 -5.50 -33.33 28.37
N GLU A 323 -6.27 -32.82 27.40
CA GLU A 323 -6.02 -33.06 25.97
C GLU A 323 -4.61 -32.64 25.56
N LEU A 324 -4.19 -31.43 25.95
CA LEU A 324 -2.87 -30.91 25.64
C LEU A 324 -1.75 -31.78 26.25
N LYS A 325 -1.93 -32.26 27.48
CA LYS A 325 -0.98 -33.21 28.10
C LYS A 325 -0.90 -34.52 27.33
N SER A 326 -2.04 -35.08 26.93
CA SER A 326 -2.07 -36.34 26.17
C SER A 326 -1.36 -36.22 24.80
N LEU A 327 -1.57 -35.10 24.10
CA LEU A 327 -0.90 -34.79 22.83
C LEU A 327 0.61 -34.57 23.02
N HIS A 328 1.00 -33.95 24.14
CA HIS A 328 2.40 -33.76 24.47
C HIS A 328 3.11 -35.11 24.71
N GLU A 329 2.47 -36.02 25.45
CA GLU A 329 2.99 -37.38 25.65
C GLU A 329 3.07 -38.16 24.33
N GLU A 330 2.08 -38.02 23.44
CA GLU A 330 2.12 -38.65 22.12
C GLU A 330 3.26 -38.13 21.25
N ARG A 331 3.49 -36.81 21.26
CA ARG A 331 4.64 -36.20 20.59
C ARG A 331 5.96 -36.78 21.12
N ILE A 332 6.09 -36.94 22.43
CA ILE A 332 7.30 -37.56 23.04
C ILE A 332 7.47 -38.99 22.53
N ARG A 333 6.40 -39.81 22.51
CA ARG A 333 6.45 -41.18 21.99
C ARG A 333 6.90 -41.24 20.52
N LEU A 334 6.35 -40.37 19.67
CA LEU A 334 6.73 -40.30 18.25
C LEU A 334 8.21 -39.90 18.06
N LEU A 335 8.69 -38.95 18.86
CA LEU A 335 10.10 -38.54 18.84
C LEU A 335 11.02 -39.70 19.25
N GLN A 336 10.61 -40.49 20.25
CA GLN A 336 11.34 -41.67 20.69
C GLN A 336 11.44 -42.72 19.57
N GLN A 337 10.32 -43.02 18.91
CA GLN A 337 10.28 -43.94 17.78
C GLN A 337 11.17 -43.47 16.62
N LEU A 338 11.21 -42.16 16.35
CA LEU A 338 12.05 -41.59 15.30
C LEU A 338 13.54 -41.73 15.64
N CYS A 339 13.92 -41.51 16.90
CA CYS A 339 15.28 -41.77 17.37
C CYS A 339 15.68 -43.25 17.21
N ASP A 340 14.77 -44.18 17.54
CA ASP A 340 15.03 -45.63 17.42
C ASP A 340 15.23 -46.04 15.96
N LEU A 341 14.40 -45.52 15.03
CA LEU A 341 14.56 -45.73 13.59
C LEU A 341 15.88 -45.16 13.06
N GLN A 342 16.27 -43.98 13.53
CA GLN A 342 17.53 -43.34 13.13
C GLN A 342 18.75 -44.13 13.65
N ASN A 343 18.65 -44.74 14.83
CA ASN A 343 19.69 -45.61 15.37
C ASN A 343 19.77 -46.94 14.63
N LEU A 344 18.64 -47.49 14.17
CA LEU A 344 18.59 -48.70 13.34
C LEU A 344 19.26 -48.47 11.96
N GLN A 345 19.05 -47.30 11.36
CA GLN A 345 19.70 -46.89 10.11
C GLN A 345 21.21 -46.65 10.23
N LYS A 346 21.75 -46.52 11.45
CA LYS A 346 23.20 -46.40 11.69
C LYS A 346 23.88 -47.75 11.96
N LEU A 347 23.11 -48.81 12.16
CA LEU A 347 23.59 -50.17 12.43
C LEU A 347 23.58 -51.08 11.19
N THR A 348 23.14 -50.55 10.04
CA THR A 348 23.24 -51.15 8.70
C THR A 348 24.24 -50.34 7.89
#